data_AF-A0A955VVB5-F1
#
_entry.id   AF-A0A955VVB5-F1
#
_cell.length_a   1.000
_cell.length_b   1.000
_cell.length_c   1.000
_cell.angle_alpha   90.00
_cell.angle_beta   90.00
_cell.angle_gamma   90.00
#
_symmetry.space_group_name_H-M   'P 1'
#
loop_
_entity.id
_entity.type
_entity.pdbx_description
1 polymer ?
#
loop_
_entity_poly.entity_id
_entity_poly.type
_entity_poly.pdbx_seq_one_letter_code
_entity_poly.pdbx_strand_id
1 'polypeptide(L)' 'YFHLAAVPELADVLLAKEVSAVAYETIQLADGSLPLLQPMSEVAGKMSAQVGASCLQKEHGGKGVLLGGVPGVK' A
#
# COMPACT_ATOMS: atom_id res chain seq x y z
N TYR A 1 -11.00 -0.48 3.01
CA TYR A 1 -10.78 -1.17 1.73
C TYR A 1 -11.24 -2.59 1.87
N PHE A 2 -12.06 -3.09 0.95
CA PHE A 2 -12.55 -4.48 1.00
C PHE A 2 -11.73 -5.42 0.11
N HIS A 3 -11.23 -4.92 -1.02
CA HIS A 3 -10.52 -5.69 -2.03
C HIS A 3 -11.26 -6.98 -2.42
N LEU A 4 -12.60 -6.89 -2.60
CA LEU A 4 -13.48 -8.05 -2.76
C LEU A 4 -13.07 -9.00 -3.90
N ALA A 5 -12.47 -8.47 -4.97
CA ALA A 5 -11.94 -9.29 -6.07
C ALA A 5 -10.84 -10.27 -5.64
N ALA A 6 -10.08 -9.93 -4.59
CA ALA A 6 -9.03 -10.78 -4.03
C ALA A 6 -9.52 -11.65 -2.85
N VAL A 7 -10.72 -11.40 -2.33
CA VAL A 7 -11.28 -12.08 -1.15
C VAL A 7 -12.75 -12.47 -1.42
N PRO A 8 -13.00 -13.47 -2.29
CA PRO A 8 -14.35 -13.85 -2.70
C PRO A 8 -15.22 -14.32 -1.52
N GLU A 9 -14.62 -14.99 -0.53
CA GLU A 9 -15.33 -15.45 0.67
C GLU A 9 -15.98 -14.30 1.46
N LEU A 10 -15.34 -13.13 1.50
CA LEU A 10 -15.92 -11.94 2.13
C LEU A 10 -17.13 -11.43 1.33
N ALA A 11 -17.05 -11.45 0.00
CA ALA A 11 -18.17 -11.07 -0.86
C ALA A 11 -19.37 -12.00 -0.63
N ASP A 12 -19.15 -13.31 -0.53
CA ASP A 12 -20.21 -14.30 -0.27
C ASP A 12 -20.91 -14.02 1.07
N VAL A 13 -20.16 -13.70 2.12
CA VAL A 13 -20.71 -13.36 3.44
C VAL A 13 -21.54 -12.07 3.40
N LEU A 14 -21.08 -11.05 2.67
CA LEU A 14 -21.81 -9.80 2.53
C LEU A 14 -23.13 -9.99 1.77
N LEU A 15 -23.10 -10.80 0.71
CA LEU A 15 -24.28 -11.17 -0.08
C LEU A 15 -25.28 -11.98 0.76
N ALA A 16 -24.82 -13.03 1.45
CA ALA A 16 -25.68 -13.87 2.28
C ALA A 16 -26.36 -13.12 3.43
N LYS A 17 -25.73 -12.03 3.91
CA LYS A 17 -26.26 -11.17 4.96
C LYS A 17 -27.00 -9.93 4.45
N GLU A 18 -27.17 -9.82 3.13
CA GLU A 18 -27.84 -8.68 2.47
C GLU A 18 -27.29 -7.31 2.91
N VAL A 19 -25.97 -7.24 3.14
CA VAL A 19 -25.32 -6.01 3.62
C VAL A 19 -25.11 -5.05 2.46
N SER A 20 -25.64 -3.83 2.60
CA SER A 20 -25.27 -2.71 1.74
C SER A 20 -23.87 -2.20 2.14
N ALA A 21 -22.88 -2.46 1.29
CA ALA A 21 -21.48 -2.14 1.55
C ALA A 21 -20.93 -1.19 0.47
N VAL A 22 -20.11 -0.22 0.89
CA VAL A 22 -19.43 0.72 -0.01
C VAL A 22 -17.92 0.56 0.16
N ALA A 23 -17.24 0.18 -0.92
CA ALA A 23 -15.79 -0.01 -0.92
C ALA A 23 -15.09 1.32 -1.27
N TYR A 24 -14.20 1.79 -0.41
CA TYR A 24 -13.52 3.08 -0.62
C TYR A 24 -12.63 3.11 -1.87
N GLU A 25 -12.01 1.98 -2.22
CA GLU A 25 -11.19 1.80 -3.42
C GLU A 25 -11.97 1.85 -4.73
N THR A 26 -13.30 1.75 -4.70
CA THR A 26 -14.13 1.81 -5.90
C THR A 26 -14.91 3.12 -6.04
N ILE A 27 -14.79 4.03 -5.05
CA ILE A 27 -15.33 5.39 -5.18
C ILE A 27 -14.48 6.13 -6.22
N GLN A 28 -15.06 6.34 -7.40
CA GLN A 28 -14.42 6.94 -8.56
C GLN A 28 -15.17 8.18 -9.02
N LEU A 29 -14.44 9.25 -9.32
CA LEU A 29 -15.01 10.46 -9.92
C LEU A 29 -15.17 10.29 -11.44
N ALA A 30 -15.89 11.23 -12.08
CA ALA A 30 -16.14 11.18 -13.53
C ALA A 30 -14.87 11.25 -14.39
N ASP A 31 -13.78 11.78 -13.84
CA ASP A 31 -12.46 11.84 -14.49
C ASP A 31 -11.66 10.53 -14.33
N GLY A 32 -12.21 9.53 -13.65
CA GLY A 32 -11.57 8.25 -13.40
C GLY A 32 -10.67 8.22 -12.16
N SER A 33 -10.52 9.33 -11.44
CA SER A 33 -9.70 9.39 -10.22
C SER A 33 -10.36 8.64 -9.05
N LEU A 34 -9.53 8.10 -8.16
CA LEU A 34 -9.92 7.36 -6.95
C LEU A 34 -9.53 8.19 -5.71
N PRO A 35 -10.31 9.21 -5.33
CA PRO A 35 -9.90 10.22 -4.36
C PRO A 35 -9.62 9.66 -2.96
N LEU A 36 -10.24 8.55 -2.60
CA LEU A 36 -10.00 7.90 -1.30
C LEU A 36 -8.75 7.00 -1.32
N LEU A 37 -8.41 6.43 -2.47
CA LEU A 37 -7.24 5.56 -2.66
C LEU A 37 -5.94 6.36 -2.86
N GLN A 38 -6.02 7.51 -3.52
CA GLN A 38 -4.86 8.32 -3.86
C GLN A 38 -4.00 8.72 -2.65
N PRO A 39 -4.55 9.21 -1.52
CA PRO A 39 -3.75 9.51 -0.33
C PRO A 39 -2.98 8.31 0.22
N MET A 40 -3.56 7.11 0.16
CA MET A 40 -2.87 5.89 0.60
C MET A 40 -1.68 5.55 -0.31
N SER A 41 -1.82 5.81 -1.62
CA SER A 41 -0.73 5.59 -2.58
C SER A 41 0.45 6.54 -2.32
N GLU A 42 0.18 7.80 -1.96
CA GLU A 42 1.22 8.76 -1.60
C GLU A 42 1.97 8.36 -0.32
N VAL A 43 1.24 7.91 0.70
CA VAL A 43 1.84 7.40 1.95
C VAL A 43 2.70 6.17 1.66
N ALA A 44 2.17 5.20 0.92
CA ALA A 44 2.90 3.99 0.55
C ALA A 44 4.18 4.32 -0.23
N GLY A 45 4.10 5.24 -1.19
CA GLY A 45 5.26 5.72 -1.95
C GLY A 45 6.35 6.31 -1.05
N LYS A 46 5.99 7.20 -0.12
CA LYS A 46 6.96 7.81 0.82
C LYS A 46 7.55 6.79 1.80
N MET A 47 6.72 5.88 2.31
CA MET A 47 7.17 4.83 3.21
C MET A 47 8.11 3.84 2.53
N SER A 48 7.93 3.55 1.24
CA SER A 48 8.74 2.57 0.51
C SER A 48 10.24 2.87 0.58
N ALA A 49 10.64 4.14 0.48
CA ALA A 49 12.04 4.56 0.59
C ALA A 49 12.58 4.36 2.01
N GLN A 50 11.79 4.69 3.03
CA GLN A 50 12.18 4.54 4.44
C GLN A 50 12.34 3.07 4.83
N VAL A 51 11.35 2.24 4.47
CA VAL A 51 11.37 0.80 4.72
C VAL A 51 12.48 0.14 3.91
N GLY A 52 12.65 0.51 2.64
CA GLY A 52 13.74 0.03 1.80
C GLY A 52 15.12 0.32 2.38
N ALA A 53 15.34 1.52 2.94
CA ALA A 53 16.57 1.86 3.63
C ALA A 53 16.80 0.98 4.87
N SER A 54 15.75 0.68 5.64
CA SER A 54 15.83 -0.24 6.78
C SER A 54 16.20 -1.66 6.34
N CYS A 55 15.56 -2.17 5.29
CA CYS A 55 15.84 -3.49 4.72
C CYS A 55 17.27 -3.61 4.14
N LEU A 56 17.94 -2.52 3.79
CA LEU A 56 19.33 -2.54 3.34
C LEU A 56 20.34 -2.69 4.49
N GLN A 57 19.93 -2.47 5.75
CA GLN A 57 20.83 -2.56 6.90
C GLN A 57 21.22 -4.01 7.21
N LYS A 58 22.46 -4.23 7.68
CA LYS A 58 22.97 -5.57 8.01
C LYS A 58 22.19 -6.26 9.12
N GLU A 59 21.80 -5.52 10.15
CA GLU A 59 21.01 -6.05 11.29
C GLU A 59 19.66 -6.61 10.85
N HIS A 60 19.08 -6.07 9.78
CA HIS A 60 17.84 -6.56 9.17
C HIS A 60 18.08 -7.62 8.08
N GLY A 61 19.29 -8.19 7.98
CA GLY A 61 19.66 -9.19 6.97
C GLY A 61 19.98 -8.60 5.58
N GLY A 62 20.03 -7.28 5.47
CA GLY A 62 20.34 -6.56 4.25
C GLY A 62 21.83 -6.56 3.89
N LYS A 63 22.15 -5.88 2.79
CA LYS A 63 23.53 -5.80 2.26
C LYS A 63 24.47 -4.93 3.10
N GLY A 64 23.96 -4.17 4.07
CA GLY A 64 24.72 -3.18 4.84
C GLY A 64 24.95 -1.88 4.08
N VAL A 65 24.00 -1.50 3.22
CA VAL A 65 24.15 -0.32 2.35
C VAL A 65 23.42 0.86 2.97
N LEU A 66 24.11 1.99 3.11
CA LEU A 66 23.49 3.25 3.47
C LEU A 66 22.92 3.90 2.20
N LEU A 67 21.59 4.00 2.10
CA LEU A 67 20.91 4.49 0.90
C LEU A 67 21.34 5.91 0.48
N GLY A 68 21.62 6.78 1.45
CA GLY A 68 22.12 8.14 1.19
C GLY A 68 23.62 8.23 0.88
N GLY A 69 24.36 7.13 1.03
CA GLY A 69 25.82 7.12 0.97
C GLY A 69 26.47 7.99 2.04
N VAL A 70 27.80 8.11 1.99
CA VAL A 70 28.57 9.10 2.75
C VAL A 70 29.59 9.72 1.80
N PRO A 71 29.72 11.06 1.73
CA PRO A 71 30.76 11.68 0.93
C PRO A 71 32.16 11.18 1.32
N GLY A 72 32.97 10.79 0.33
CA GLY A 72 34.37 10.43 0.53
C GLY A 72 34.65 8.95 0.85
N VAL A 73 33.63 8.08 0.83
CA VAL A 73 33.80 6.64 1.03
C VAL A 73 33.51 5.91 -0.29
N LYS A 74 34.45 5.05 -0.74
CA LYS A 74 34.29 4.20 -1.93
C LYS A 74 33.78 2.82 -1.53
#